data_AF-A0A850DGT8-F1
#
_entry.id   AF-A0A850DGT8-F1
#
_cell.length_a   1.000
_cell.length_b   1.000
_cell.length_c   1.000
_cell.angle_alpha   90.00
_cell.angle_beta   90.00
_cell.angle_gamma   90.00
#
_symmetry.space_group_name_H-M   'P 1'
#
loop_
_entity.id
_entity.type
_entity.pdbx_description
1 polymer ?
#
loop_
_entity_poly.entity_id
_entity_poly.type
_entity_poly.pdbx_seq_one_letter_code
_entity_poly.pdbx_strand_id
1 'polypeptide(L)'
;MRHGKGDTAGQTGGIAAGGDETYLHERMKHWVRDTLRDAGMVDADEEQTVGDRRPDVYGHYNGQAFAVEVQWSDLDEDHARARTDGLLAAGVGQVLWLTRPCLWVPRLPAVGIRDFNPTGPDYDIFTGAFSYWPSGMRVQQYSLRAFLRQWVAADIDWAWIDLTKAGWATMTDWQQHTERQAREIARLEDRLERTRGYLGDLQGKLGDAETKHAESAADVKRLEQQLDDLQRAHERELAEARDGAEEQLDNARTLATRAAEGYRGQQAELEAARESIGTLRTAVLVLAIAAAILVAYIWAF
;
A
#
# COMPACT_ATOMS: atom_id res chain seq x y z
N MET A 1 -55.36 -12.39 80.71
CA MET A 1 -54.17 -11.70 81.25
C MET A 1 -52.96 -12.19 80.46
N ARG A 2 -52.11 -11.41 79.80
CA ARG A 2 -51.99 -9.96 79.62
C ARG A 2 -51.24 -9.75 78.28
N HIS A 3 -51.58 -8.68 77.59
CA HIS A 3 -51.16 -8.26 76.26
C HIS A 3 -49.64 -8.04 76.09
N GLY A 4 -49.18 -8.21 74.84
CA GLY A 4 -47.99 -7.58 74.29
C GLY A 4 -48.25 -7.16 72.85
N LYS A 5 -49.08 -6.12 72.68
CA LYS A 5 -49.33 -5.42 71.41
C LYS A 5 -48.27 -4.33 71.28
N GLY A 6 -47.42 -4.43 70.27
CA GLY A 6 -46.50 -3.38 69.86
C GLY A 6 -46.76 -3.07 68.40
N ASP A 7 -47.79 -2.27 68.14
CA ASP A 7 -47.96 -1.57 66.86
C ASP A 7 -46.95 -0.41 66.84
N THR A 8 -46.01 -0.42 65.90
CA THR A 8 -45.42 0.82 65.37
C THR A 8 -45.42 0.74 63.85
N ALA A 9 -46.11 1.72 63.28
CA ALA A 9 -46.39 1.90 61.88
C ALA A 9 -45.12 2.14 61.05
N GLY A 10 -45.08 1.44 59.92
CA GLY A 10 -44.12 1.58 58.84
C GLY A 10 -44.64 0.79 57.64
N GLN A 11 -45.91 1.02 57.29
CA GLN A 11 -46.64 0.29 56.25
C GLN A 11 -46.22 0.83 54.88
N THR A 12 -45.08 0.35 54.36
CA THR A 12 -44.87 0.22 52.91
C THR A 12 -45.31 -1.19 52.56
N GLY A 13 -46.41 -1.30 51.81
CA GLY A 13 -47.06 -2.55 51.49
C GLY A 13 -46.13 -3.55 50.81
N GLY A 14 -45.66 -4.54 51.56
CA GLY A 14 -45.18 -5.78 50.99
C GLY A 14 -46.39 -6.49 50.39
N ILE A 15 -46.51 -6.41 49.06
CA ILE A 15 -47.36 -7.33 48.32
C ILE A 15 -46.84 -8.71 48.69
N ALA A 16 -47.68 -9.51 49.37
CA ALA A 16 -47.36 -10.88 49.67
C ALA A 16 -47.10 -11.57 48.33
N ALA A 17 -45.83 -11.90 48.09
CA ALA A 17 -45.41 -12.70 46.96
C ALA A 17 -46.29 -13.96 46.91
N GLY A 18 -47.09 -14.09 45.86
CA GLY A 18 -47.99 -15.23 45.69
C GLY A 18 -47.17 -16.53 45.63
N GLY A 19 -47.76 -17.68 45.98
CA GLY A 19 -47.07 -18.98 45.88
C GLY A 19 -46.47 -19.24 44.49
N ASP A 20 -47.11 -18.72 43.44
CA ASP A 20 -46.64 -18.81 42.05
C ASP A 20 -45.35 -18.01 41.80
N GLU A 21 -45.19 -16.87 42.48
CA GLU A 21 -44.00 -16.01 42.38
C GLU A 21 -42.78 -16.68 43.01
N THR A 22 -42.97 -17.41 44.12
CA THR A 22 -41.90 -18.21 44.72
C THR A 22 -41.54 -19.39 43.81
N TYR A 23 -42.54 -20.07 43.23
CA TYR A 23 -42.29 -21.23 42.37
C TYR A 23 -41.52 -20.86 41.08
N LEU A 24 -41.93 -19.81 40.36
CA LEU A 24 -41.28 -19.42 39.11
C LEU A 24 -39.85 -18.91 39.33
N HIS A 25 -39.63 -18.22 40.45
CA HIS A 25 -38.30 -17.80 40.86
C HIS A 25 -37.39 -19.01 41.11
N GLU A 26 -37.79 -19.94 41.97
CA GLU A 26 -37.02 -21.15 42.29
C GLU A 26 -36.80 -22.05 41.07
N ARG A 27 -37.82 -22.23 40.23
CA ARG A 27 -37.69 -22.97 38.96
C ARG A 27 -36.59 -22.39 38.10
N MET A 28 -36.51 -21.07 38.02
CA MET A 28 -35.52 -20.41 37.20
C MET A 28 -34.10 -20.55 37.77
N LYS A 29 -33.91 -20.45 39.09
CA LYS A 29 -32.61 -20.72 39.73
C LYS A 29 -32.10 -22.10 39.39
N HIS A 30 -32.95 -23.13 39.53
CA HIS A 30 -32.60 -24.51 39.22
C HIS A 30 -32.22 -24.66 37.74
N TRP A 31 -33.01 -24.04 36.84
CA TRP A 31 -32.74 -24.09 35.42
C TRP A 31 -31.41 -23.40 35.04
N VAL A 32 -31.08 -22.26 35.65
CA VAL A 32 -29.82 -21.56 35.44
C VAL A 32 -28.64 -22.41 35.92
N ARG A 33 -28.74 -22.94 37.14
CA ARG A 33 -27.74 -23.86 37.71
C ARG A 33 -27.47 -25.03 36.78
N ASP A 34 -28.53 -25.74 36.37
CA ASP A 34 -28.40 -26.93 35.53
C ASP A 34 -27.84 -26.58 34.14
N THR A 35 -28.26 -25.44 33.58
CA THR A 35 -27.74 -24.93 32.30
C THR A 35 -26.24 -24.60 32.37
N LEU A 36 -25.78 -24.02 33.48
CA LEU A 36 -24.36 -23.74 33.71
C LEU A 36 -23.56 -25.03 33.94
N ARG A 37 -24.10 -26.00 34.70
CA ARG A 37 -23.47 -27.32 34.85
C ARG A 37 -23.32 -28.04 33.51
N ASP A 38 -24.36 -28.02 32.68
CA ASP A 38 -24.33 -28.56 31.31
C ASP A 38 -23.31 -27.85 30.40
N ALA A 39 -22.95 -26.61 30.74
CA ALA A 39 -21.94 -25.82 30.03
C ALA A 39 -20.51 -26.04 30.56
N GLY A 40 -20.33 -26.88 31.58
CA GLY A 40 -19.02 -27.24 32.15
C GLY A 40 -18.70 -26.62 33.51
N MET A 41 -19.60 -25.81 34.08
CA MET A 41 -19.44 -25.17 35.40
C MET A 41 -19.95 -26.12 36.48
N VAL A 42 -19.23 -27.21 36.68
CA VAL A 42 -19.68 -28.37 37.47
C VAL A 42 -20.02 -28.04 38.93
N ASP A 43 -19.42 -26.98 39.47
CA ASP A 43 -19.63 -26.51 40.84
C ASP A 43 -20.71 -25.43 40.98
N ALA A 44 -21.35 -25.03 39.87
CA ALA A 44 -22.47 -24.10 39.91
C ALA A 44 -23.57 -24.66 40.82
N ASP A 45 -24.00 -23.90 41.82
CA ASP A 45 -25.01 -24.33 42.77
C ASP A 45 -25.81 -23.14 43.28
N GLU A 46 -26.95 -23.43 43.89
CA GLU A 46 -27.87 -22.40 44.34
C GLU A 46 -27.56 -21.93 45.75
N GLU A 47 -27.73 -20.62 45.94
CA GLU A 47 -27.71 -19.99 47.25
C GLU A 47 -26.50 -20.36 48.12
N GLN A 48 -25.32 -20.51 47.50
CA GLN A 48 -24.06 -20.66 48.24
C GLN A 48 -23.66 -19.34 48.89
N THR A 49 -23.04 -19.41 50.06
CA THR A 49 -22.59 -18.21 50.77
C THR A 49 -21.24 -17.74 50.25
N VAL A 50 -21.14 -16.46 49.92
CA VAL A 50 -19.92 -15.79 49.46
C VAL A 50 -19.72 -14.53 50.30
N GLY A 51 -18.83 -14.61 51.29
CA GLY A 51 -18.74 -13.60 52.34
C GLY A 51 -20.06 -13.47 53.10
N ASP A 52 -20.61 -12.26 53.19
CA ASP A 52 -21.92 -11.99 53.82
C ASP A 52 -23.08 -12.01 52.81
N ARG A 53 -22.84 -12.51 51.59
CA ARG A 53 -23.84 -12.56 50.51
C ARG A 53 -24.21 -13.99 50.17
N ARG A 54 -25.37 -14.14 49.53
CA ARG A 54 -25.93 -15.42 49.09
C ARG A 54 -26.61 -15.21 47.74
N PRO A 55 -25.85 -15.16 46.64
CA PRO A 55 -26.43 -15.01 45.30
C PRO A 55 -27.31 -16.22 44.97
N ASP A 56 -28.26 -16.03 44.06
CA ASP A 56 -29.18 -17.11 43.68
C ASP A 56 -28.48 -18.32 43.06
N VAL A 57 -27.47 -18.10 42.21
CA VAL A 57 -26.57 -19.14 41.69
C VAL A 57 -25.12 -18.66 41.77
N TYR A 58 -24.21 -19.54 42.20
CA TYR A 58 -22.78 -19.26 42.32
C TYR A 58 -21.95 -20.45 41.84
N GLY A 59 -20.77 -20.19 41.28
CA GLY A 59 -19.82 -21.24 40.90
C GLY A 59 -18.52 -20.64 40.36
N HIS A 60 -17.72 -21.50 39.74
CA HIS A 60 -16.47 -21.09 39.11
C HIS A 60 -16.37 -21.60 37.66
N TYR A 61 -15.66 -20.83 36.85
CA TYR A 61 -15.26 -21.25 35.53
C TYR A 61 -13.83 -20.82 35.27
N ASN A 62 -12.96 -21.76 34.87
CA ASN A 62 -11.53 -21.52 34.68
C ASN A 62 -10.85 -20.80 35.86
N GLY A 63 -11.28 -21.10 37.10
CA GLY A 63 -10.77 -20.49 38.32
C GLY A 63 -11.33 -19.11 38.67
N GLN A 64 -12.21 -18.54 37.84
CA GLN A 64 -12.89 -17.28 38.11
C GLN A 64 -14.28 -17.54 38.71
N ALA A 65 -14.56 -16.92 39.86
CA ALA A 65 -15.86 -16.97 40.50
C ALA A 65 -16.90 -16.16 39.72
N PHE A 66 -18.11 -16.69 39.59
CA PHE A 66 -19.25 -15.97 39.02
C PHE A 66 -20.47 -16.09 39.93
N ALA A 67 -21.39 -15.12 39.82
CA ALA A 67 -22.68 -15.16 40.46
C ALA A 67 -23.78 -14.76 39.47
N VAL A 68 -24.95 -15.39 39.59
CA VAL A 68 -26.16 -15.01 38.87
C VAL A 68 -27.24 -14.70 39.89
N GLU A 69 -27.85 -13.52 39.76
CA GLU A 69 -28.99 -13.07 40.55
C GLU A 69 -30.25 -13.11 39.69
N VAL A 70 -31.32 -13.71 40.20
CA VAL A 70 -32.60 -13.88 39.52
C VAL A 70 -33.61 -12.94 40.17
N GLN A 71 -33.84 -11.78 39.55
CA GLN A 71 -34.74 -10.79 40.08
C GLN A 71 -36.15 -10.93 39.49
N TRP A 72 -37.04 -11.56 40.25
CA TRP A 72 -38.44 -11.66 39.88
C TRP A 72 -39.26 -10.43 40.29
N SER A 73 -39.19 -10.00 41.56
CA SER A 73 -39.97 -8.88 42.10
C SER A 73 -39.40 -7.52 41.69
N ASP A 74 -40.13 -6.44 41.96
CA ASP A 74 -39.60 -5.09 41.73
C ASP A 74 -38.41 -4.84 42.69
N LEU A 75 -37.28 -4.45 42.12
CA LEU A 75 -36.07 -4.03 42.81
C LEU A 75 -35.60 -2.72 42.18
N ASP A 76 -35.29 -1.72 42.99
CA ASP A 76 -34.71 -0.48 42.47
C ASP A 76 -33.21 -0.62 42.18
N GLU A 77 -32.70 0.32 41.39
CA GLU A 77 -31.32 0.31 40.91
C GLU A 77 -30.30 0.35 42.05
N ASP A 78 -30.54 1.14 43.09
CA ASP A 78 -29.57 1.35 44.17
C ASP A 78 -29.37 0.06 44.97
N HIS A 79 -30.45 -0.68 45.23
CA HIS A 79 -30.35 -1.99 45.86
C HIS A 79 -29.67 -3.04 44.98
N ALA A 80 -29.99 -3.07 43.68
CA ALA A 80 -29.34 -3.99 42.73
C ALA A 80 -27.83 -3.69 42.62
N ARG A 81 -27.45 -2.41 42.59
CA ARG A 81 -26.05 -1.95 42.58
C ARG A 81 -25.33 -2.33 43.87
N ALA A 82 -25.92 -2.05 45.03
CA ALA A 82 -25.32 -2.38 46.32
C ALA A 82 -25.12 -3.91 46.52
N ARG A 83 -26.03 -4.74 45.98
CA ARG A 83 -25.85 -6.20 45.94
C ARG A 83 -24.71 -6.61 45.02
N THR A 84 -24.66 -6.04 43.82
CA THR A 84 -23.58 -6.27 42.84
C THR A 84 -22.22 -5.92 43.43
N ASP A 85 -22.07 -4.71 43.97
CA ASP A 85 -20.82 -4.24 44.59
C ASP A 85 -20.43 -5.12 45.78
N GLY A 86 -21.41 -5.60 46.56
CA GLY A 86 -21.19 -6.54 47.65
C GLY A 86 -20.62 -7.89 47.20
N LEU A 87 -21.13 -8.44 46.09
CA LEU A 87 -20.62 -9.68 45.52
C LEU A 87 -19.21 -9.50 44.94
N LEU A 88 -18.98 -8.40 44.21
CA LEU A 88 -17.66 -8.07 43.67
C LEU A 88 -16.63 -7.91 44.80
N ALA A 89 -16.98 -7.21 45.88
CA ALA A 89 -16.13 -7.05 47.06
C ALA A 89 -15.85 -8.37 47.78
N ALA A 90 -16.77 -9.34 47.71
CA ALA A 90 -16.60 -10.69 48.26
C ALA A 90 -15.75 -11.62 47.38
N GLY A 91 -15.23 -11.13 46.24
CA GLY A 91 -14.33 -11.87 45.36
C GLY A 91 -15.02 -12.52 44.15
N VAL A 92 -16.30 -12.23 43.91
CA VAL A 92 -16.97 -12.66 42.68
C VAL A 92 -16.39 -11.87 41.49
N GLY A 93 -15.86 -12.57 40.50
CA GLY A 93 -15.24 -11.96 39.33
C GLY A 93 -16.23 -11.49 38.27
N GLN A 94 -17.42 -12.12 38.20
CA GLN A 94 -18.49 -11.72 37.29
C GLN A 94 -19.86 -11.87 37.96
N VAL A 95 -20.70 -10.84 37.86
CA VAL A 95 -22.08 -10.88 38.34
C VAL A 95 -23.00 -10.68 37.15
N LEU A 96 -24.08 -11.46 37.06
CA LEU A 96 -25.13 -11.30 36.06
C LEU A 96 -26.49 -11.24 36.72
N TRP A 97 -27.32 -10.28 36.31
CA TRP A 97 -28.71 -10.19 36.71
C TRP A 97 -29.63 -10.72 35.61
N LEU A 98 -30.57 -11.56 36.00
CA LEU A 98 -31.64 -12.06 35.17
C LEU A 98 -32.96 -11.50 35.70
N THR A 99 -33.64 -10.66 34.93
CA THR A 99 -34.76 -9.89 35.49
C THR A 99 -35.90 -9.70 34.50
N ARG A 100 -37.11 -9.43 35.01
CA ARG A 100 -38.22 -8.90 34.19
C ARG A 100 -37.85 -7.52 33.66
N PRO A 101 -38.59 -6.95 32.69
CA PRO A 101 -38.34 -5.59 32.25
C PRO A 101 -38.32 -4.59 33.41
N CYS A 102 -37.14 -4.08 33.73
CA CYS A 102 -36.93 -3.04 34.72
C CYS A 102 -35.97 -1.97 34.18
N LEU A 103 -36.11 -0.76 34.71
CA LEU A 103 -35.48 0.44 34.13
C LEU A 103 -33.96 0.45 34.30
N TRP A 104 -33.40 -0.37 35.18
CA TRP A 104 -31.97 -0.44 35.47
C TRP A 104 -31.23 -1.54 34.71
N VAL A 105 -31.90 -2.37 33.91
CA VAL A 105 -31.22 -3.36 33.05
C VAL A 105 -30.12 -2.71 32.20
N PRO A 106 -30.35 -1.52 31.62
CA PRO A 106 -29.28 -0.84 30.91
C PRO A 106 -28.21 -0.27 31.82
N ARG A 107 -28.16 -0.43 33.14
CA ARG A 107 -27.20 0.26 34.03
C ARG A 107 -26.38 -0.66 34.92
N LEU A 108 -26.66 -1.95 34.87
CA LEU A 108 -25.98 -3.01 35.58
C LEU A 108 -25.71 -4.18 34.62
N PRO A 109 -24.80 -5.10 34.97
CA PRO A 109 -24.58 -6.34 34.23
C PRO A 109 -25.84 -7.23 34.26
N ALA A 110 -26.85 -6.88 33.47
CA ALA A 110 -28.18 -7.46 33.51
C ALA A 110 -28.69 -7.78 32.11
N VAL A 111 -29.46 -8.85 32.01
CA VAL A 111 -30.29 -9.15 30.84
C VAL A 111 -31.75 -9.26 31.26
N GLY A 112 -32.62 -8.70 30.42
CA GLY A 112 -34.06 -8.81 30.64
C GLY A 112 -34.60 -10.06 29.97
N ILE A 113 -35.41 -10.83 30.70
CA ILE A 113 -36.05 -12.07 30.25
C ILE A 113 -37.51 -11.81 29.95
N ARG A 114 -37.98 -12.38 28.83
CA ARG A 114 -39.33 -12.13 28.29
C ARG A 114 -40.42 -12.60 29.25
N ASP A 115 -40.25 -13.79 29.79
CA ASP A 115 -41.20 -14.45 30.70
C ASP A 115 -40.43 -15.45 31.57
N PHE A 116 -40.80 -15.60 32.85
CA PHE A 116 -40.22 -16.65 33.70
C PHE A 116 -41.01 -17.97 33.64
N ASN A 117 -42.15 -17.97 32.96
CA ASN A 117 -42.90 -19.17 32.64
C ASN A 117 -42.87 -19.46 31.13
N PRO A 118 -41.69 -19.80 30.56
CA PRO A 118 -41.58 -20.03 29.13
C PRO A 118 -42.47 -21.21 28.70
N THR A 119 -43.04 -21.10 27.51
CA THR A 119 -43.82 -22.18 26.87
C THR A 119 -42.93 -23.31 26.34
N GLY A 120 -41.63 -23.07 26.20
CA GLY A 120 -40.62 -24.03 25.74
C GLY A 120 -39.59 -24.42 26.81
N PRO A 121 -38.55 -25.19 26.43
CA PRO A 121 -37.50 -25.66 27.35
C PRO A 121 -36.43 -24.60 27.67
N ASP A 122 -36.56 -23.40 27.11
CA ASP A 122 -35.58 -22.32 27.18
C ASP A 122 -36.27 -20.99 27.48
N TYR A 123 -35.49 -20.03 27.97
CA TYR A 123 -35.91 -18.66 28.24
C TYR A 123 -35.37 -17.74 27.15
N ASP A 124 -36.13 -16.70 26.81
CA ASP A 124 -35.72 -15.71 25.82
C ASP A 124 -35.28 -14.41 26.49
N ILE A 125 -34.09 -13.94 26.11
CA ILE A 125 -33.63 -12.59 26.39
C ILE A 125 -34.37 -11.63 25.46
N PHE A 126 -34.99 -10.61 26.02
CA PHE A 126 -35.66 -9.55 25.27
C PHE A 126 -34.88 -8.22 25.24
N THR A 127 -33.94 -8.02 26.17
CA THR A 127 -33.09 -6.80 26.25
C THR A 127 -31.78 -7.07 27.00
N GLY A 128 -30.77 -6.23 26.82
CA GLY A 128 -29.44 -6.35 27.44
C GLY A 128 -28.42 -7.15 26.62
N ALA A 129 -28.87 -7.91 25.62
CA ALA A 129 -28.01 -8.54 24.61
C ALA A 129 -28.01 -7.72 23.32
N PHE A 130 -26.82 -7.31 22.87
CA PHE A 130 -26.64 -6.49 21.67
C PHE A 130 -25.69 -7.18 20.71
N SER A 131 -25.99 -7.12 19.41
CA SER A 131 -25.02 -7.46 18.37
C SER A 131 -24.58 -6.23 17.58
N TYR A 132 -23.33 -6.25 17.13
CA TYR A 132 -22.79 -5.24 16.24
C TYR A 132 -23.30 -5.45 14.81
N TRP A 133 -23.77 -4.37 14.20
CA TRP A 133 -24.11 -4.29 12.78
C TRP A 133 -23.42 -3.08 12.15
N PRO A 134 -23.21 -3.04 10.82
CA PRO A 134 -22.65 -1.87 10.14
C PRO A 134 -23.41 -0.55 10.39
N SER A 135 -24.68 -0.64 10.80
CA SER A 135 -25.54 0.51 11.13
C SER A 135 -25.56 0.87 12.63
N GLY A 136 -24.77 0.17 13.47
CA GLY A 136 -24.74 0.34 14.93
C GLY A 136 -25.13 -0.92 15.69
N MET A 137 -25.28 -0.80 17.01
CA MET A 137 -25.73 -1.91 17.86
C MET A 137 -27.24 -2.12 17.77
N ARG A 138 -27.69 -3.38 17.78
CA ARG A 138 -29.11 -3.74 17.79
C ARG A 138 -29.40 -4.72 18.91
N VAL A 139 -30.55 -4.55 19.57
CA VAL A 139 -31.06 -5.54 20.53
C VAL A 139 -31.32 -6.84 19.78
N GLN A 140 -30.77 -7.92 20.29
CA GLN A 140 -30.95 -9.26 19.73
C GLN A 140 -31.84 -10.08 20.64
N GLN A 141 -32.87 -10.72 20.08
CA GLN A 141 -33.57 -11.79 20.77
C GLN A 141 -32.65 -12.99 20.82
N TYR A 142 -32.38 -13.49 22.01
CA TYR A 142 -31.32 -14.47 22.23
C TYR A 142 -31.78 -15.54 23.22
N SER A 143 -31.47 -16.79 22.92
CA SER A 143 -31.68 -17.90 23.85
C SER A 143 -30.84 -17.64 25.11
N LEU A 144 -31.46 -17.70 26.28
CA LEU A 144 -30.75 -17.52 27.55
C LEU A 144 -29.73 -18.64 27.75
N ARG A 145 -30.03 -19.86 27.30
CA ARG A 145 -29.06 -20.97 27.35
C ARG A 145 -27.80 -20.67 26.53
N ALA A 146 -27.97 -20.15 25.32
CA ALA A 146 -26.85 -19.75 24.48
C ALA A 146 -26.08 -18.58 25.11
N PHE A 147 -26.79 -17.61 25.68
CA PHE A 147 -26.20 -16.49 26.42
C PHE A 147 -25.34 -16.95 27.58
N LEU A 148 -25.87 -17.75 28.51
CA LEU A 148 -25.14 -18.18 29.71
C LEU A 148 -23.86 -18.93 29.37
N ARG A 149 -23.90 -19.78 28.33
CA ARG A 149 -22.73 -20.49 27.80
C ARG A 149 -21.63 -19.52 27.35
N GLN A 150 -22.01 -18.52 26.56
CA GLN A 150 -21.04 -17.56 26.02
C GLN A 150 -20.61 -16.52 27.05
N TRP A 151 -21.51 -16.10 27.94
CA TRP A 151 -21.25 -15.11 28.98
C TRP A 151 -20.11 -15.56 29.89
N VAL A 152 -20.22 -16.78 30.45
CA VAL A 152 -19.18 -17.29 31.34
C VAL A 152 -17.89 -17.64 30.58
N ALA A 153 -18.00 -18.06 29.31
CA ALA A 153 -16.84 -18.26 28.44
C ALA A 153 -16.17 -16.94 27.99
N ALA A 154 -16.78 -15.79 28.28
CA ALA A 154 -16.39 -14.48 27.74
C ALA A 154 -16.39 -14.42 26.20
N ASP A 155 -17.24 -15.23 25.56
CA ASP A 155 -17.39 -15.37 24.10
C ASP A 155 -18.58 -14.55 23.53
N ILE A 156 -19.20 -13.69 24.34
CA ILE A 156 -20.27 -12.78 23.90
C ILE A 156 -19.97 -11.34 24.28
N ASP A 157 -20.09 -10.46 23.28
CA ASP A 157 -20.12 -9.02 23.48
C ASP A 157 -21.52 -8.62 23.99
N TRP A 158 -21.61 -8.10 25.20
CA TRP A 158 -22.88 -7.64 25.78
C TRP A 158 -22.66 -6.37 26.62
N ALA A 159 -23.63 -5.47 26.67
CA ALA A 159 -23.39 -4.14 27.19
C ALA A 159 -24.56 -3.56 28.01
N TRP A 160 -24.22 -2.87 29.08
CA TRP A 160 -25.04 -1.98 29.91
C TRP A 160 -24.47 -0.56 29.86
N ILE A 161 -25.30 0.47 29.82
CA ILE A 161 -24.96 1.89 29.99
C ILE A 161 -24.28 2.13 31.35
N ASP A 162 -22.98 2.45 31.31
CA ASP A 162 -22.24 3.04 32.42
C ASP A 162 -22.27 4.58 32.29
N LEU A 163 -23.16 5.21 33.05
CA LEU A 163 -23.31 6.66 33.07
C LEU A 163 -22.08 7.39 33.63
N THR A 164 -21.21 6.71 34.39
CA THR A 164 -19.97 7.30 34.91
C THR A 164 -18.85 7.36 33.86
N LYS A 165 -18.91 6.50 32.83
CA LYS A 165 -17.97 6.45 31.71
C LYS A 165 -18.52 7.08 30.42
N ALA A 166 -19.66 7.76 30.49
CA ALA A 166 -20.35 8.37 29.35
C ALA A 166 -20.63 7.37 28.18
N GLY A 167 -20.94 6.10 28.47
CA GLY A 167 -21.17 5.09 27.43
C GLY A 167 -21.50 3.70 27.96
N TRP A 168 -21.68 2.73 27.06
CA TRP A 168 -21.98 1.33 27.39
C TRP A 168 -20.70 0.59 27.87
N ALA A 169 -20.75 -0.13 29.01
CA ALA A 169 -19.79 -1.13 29.49
C ALA A 169 -20.42 -2.52 29.27
N THR A 170 -19.81 -3.58 28.74
CA THR A 170 -18.46 -4.10 28.90
C THR A 170 -17.45 -3.47 27.94
N MET A 171 -16.41 -2.90 28.53
CA MET A 171 -15.45 -2.01 27.86
C MET A 171 -14.05 -2.63 27.73
N THR A 172 -13.86 -3.91 28.08
CA THR A 172 -12.55 -4.56 27.95
C THR A 172 -12.24 -4.86 26.49
N ASP A 173 -13.21 -5.34 25.72
CA ASP A 173 -13.03 -5.67 24.31
C ASP A 173 -13.27 -4.48 23.39
N TRP A 174 -14.10 -3.50 23.78
CA TRP A 174 -14.17 -2.24 23.04
C TRP A 174 -12.88 -1.42 23.19
N GLN A 175 -12.26 -1.40 24.38
CA GLN A 175 -10.95 -0.78 24.54
C GLN A 175 -9.89 -1.51 23.70
N GLN A 176 -9.83 -2.85 23.76
CA GLN A 176 -8.90 -3.61 22.92
C GLN A 176 -9.16 -3.43 21.43
N HIS A 177 -10.42 -3.35 21.02
CA HIS A 177 -10.83 -3.11 19.64
C HIS A 177 -10.46 -1.70 19.19
N THR A 178 -10.72 -0.68 20.02
CA THR A 178 -10.35 0.71 19.74
C THR A 178 -8.84 0.89 19.72
N GLU A 179 -8.09 0.23 20.60
CA GLU A 179 -6.62 0.17 20.56
C GLU A 179 -6.10 -0.55 19.31
N ARG A 180 -6.79 -1.61 18.87
CA ARG A 180 -6.47 -2.31 17.62
C ARG A 180 -6.72 -1.41 16.42
N GLN A 181 -7.87 -0.73 16.37
CA GLN A 181 -8.22 0.22 15.33
C GLN A 181 -7.25 1.42 15.32
N ALA A 182 -6.90 1.97 16.48
CA ALA A 182 -5.92 3.05 16.59
C ALA A 182 -4.54 2.63 16.07
N ARG A 183 -4.08 1.43 16.42
CA ARG A 183 -2.82 0.86 15.88
C ARG A 183 -2.89 0.65 14.36
N GLU A 184 -4.03 0.20 13.85
CA GLU A 184 -4.23 0.01 12.41
C GLU A 184 -4.25 1.33 11.67
N ILE A 185 -4.92 2.36 12.20
CA ILE A 185 -4.92 3.72 11.66
C ILE A 185 -3.49 4.27 11.63
N ALA A 186 -2.76 4.21 12.74
CA ALA A 186 -1.36 4.67 12.79
C ALA A 186 -0.48 3.93 11.76
N ARG A 187 -0.66 2.62 11.61
CA ARG A 187 0.06 1.83 10.59
C ARG A 187 -0.29 2.26 9.16
N LEU A 188 -1.56 2.59 8.90
CA LEU A 188 -2.02 3.08 7.61
C LEU A 188 -1.48 4.48 7.32
N GLU A 189 -1.44 5.37 8.31
CA GLU A 189 -0.83 6.70 8.21
C GLU A 189 0.66 6.60 7.86
N ASP A 190 1.42 5.76 8.57
CA ASP A 190 2.83 5.49 8.27
C ASP A 190 3.05 4.92 6.85
N ARG A 191 2.12 4.11 6.36
CA ARG A 191 2.18 3.56 5.01
C ARG A 191 1.88 4.64 3.97
N LEU A 192 0.92 5.51 4.25
CA LEU A 192 0.50 6.59 3.37
C LEU A 192 1.64 7.63 3.24
N GLU A 193 2.31 7.94 4.34
CA GLU A 193 3.47 8.85 4.35
C GLU A 193 4.66 8.26 3.57
N ARG A 194 4.99 6.98 3.77
CA ARG A 194 6.01 6.30 2.97
C ARG A 194 5.69 6.30 1.48
N THR A 195 4.42 6.11 1.13
CA THR A 195 3.97 6.12 -0.27
C THR A 195 4.10 7.51 -0.88
N ARG A 196 3.76 8.57 -0.13
CA ARG A 196 3.97 9.96 -0.56
C ARG A 196 5.45 10.27 -0.77
N GLY A 197 6.32 9.86 0.16
CA GLY A 197 7.76 10.03 0.00
C GLY A 197 8.32 9.31 -1.24
N TYR A 198 7.87 8.08 -1.49
CA TYR A 198 8.25 7.33 -2.69
C TYR A 198 7.79 8.00 -3.99
N LEU A 199 6.56 8.53 -4.03
CA LEU A 199 6.06 9.27 -5.18
C LEU A 199 6.85 10.58 -5.40
N GLY A 200 7.22 11.29 -4.33
CA GLY A 200 8.08 12.47 -4.41
C GLY A 200 9.46 12.17 -5.00
N ASP A 201 10.09 11.08 -4.57
CA ASP A 201 11.38 10.62 -5.11
C ASP A 201 11.27 10.24 -6.60
N LEU A 202 10.21 9.53 -6.99
CA LEU A 202 9.94 9.21 -8.40
C LEU A 202 9.72 10.46 -9.25
N GLN A 203 8.98 11.45 -8.76
CA GLN A 203 8.78 12.71 -9.45
C GLN A 203 10.09 13.49 -9.62
N GLY A 204 10.94 13.51 -8.58
CA GLY A 204 12.27 14.12 -8.67
C GLY A 204 13.14 13.44 -9.74
N LYS A 205 13.21 12.10 -9.71
CA LYS A 205 13.95 11.32 -10.72
C LYS A 205 13.43 11.52 -12.14
N LEU A 206 12.11 11.66 -12.30
CA LEU A 206 11.51 11.96 -13.59
C LEU A 206 11.94 13.35 -14.09
N GLY A 207 11.93 14.37 -13.22
CA GLY A 207 12.41 15.71 -13.57
C GLY A 207 13.90 15.75 -13.95
N ASP A 208 14.74 15.00 -13.23
CA ASP A 208 16.17 14.85 -13.56
C ASP A 208 16.36 14.17 -14.92
N ALA A 209 15.59 13.12 -15.20
CA ALA A 209 15.63 12.40 -16.47
C ALA A 209 15.16 13.28 -17.65
N GLU A 210 14.10 14.06 -17.46
CA GLU A 210 13.60 15.02 -18.46
C GLU A 210 14.67 16.09 -18.76
N THR A 211 15.34 16.60 -17.73
CA THR A 211 16.44 17.57 -17.90
C THR A 211 17.59 16.97 -18.70
N LYS A 212 18.06 15.77 -18.33
CA LYS A 212 19.11 15.05 -19.07
C LYS A 212 18.71 14.74 -20.51
N HIS A 213 17.45 14.40 -20.73
CA HIS A 213 16.93 14.16 -22.07
C HIS A 213 16.95 15.45 -22.91
N ALA A 214 16.56 16.59 -22.34
CA ALA A 214 16.64 17.89 -23.01
C ALA A 214 18.09 18.28 -23.34
N GLU A 215 19.03 18.07 -22.42
CA GLU A 215 20.46 18.28 -22.65
C GLU A 215 20.99 17.39 -23.78
N SER A 216 20.69 16.09 -23.73
CA SER A 216 21.10 15.13 -24.76
C SER A 216 20.52 15.48 -26.12
N ALA A 217 19.26 15.90 -26.19
CA ALA A 217 18.62 16.35 -27.43
C ALA A 217 19.28 17.62 -27.99
N ALA A 218 19.69 18.55 -27.13
CA ALA A 218 20.44 19.74 -27.55
C ALA A 218 21.83 19.39 -28.08
N ASP A 219 22.52 18.44 -27.46
CA ASP A 219 23.83 17.97 -27.90
C ASP A 219 23.76 17.21 -29.23
N VAL A 220 22.75 16.34 -29.42
CA VAL A 220 22.51 15.68 -30.71
C VAL A 220 22.34 16.72 -31.82
N LYS A 221 21.50 17.74 -31.59
CA LYS A 221 21.31 18.83 -32.56
C LYS A 221 22.60 19.59 -32.86
N ARG A 222 23.45 19.82 -31.86
CA ARG A 222 24.76 20.46 -32.04
C ARG A 222 25.70 19.58 -32.88
N LEU A 223 25.74 18.28 -32.59
CA LEU A 223 26.56 17.32 -33.34
C LEU A 223 26.09 17.18 -34.80
N GLU A 224 24.79 17.18 -35.05
CA GLU A 224 24.23 17.20 -36.40
C GLU A 224 24.70 18.44 -37.18
N GLN A 225 24.65 19.63 -36.56
CA GLN A 225 25.15 20.85 -37.18
C GLN A 225 26.65 20.80 -37.47
N GLN A 226 27.45 20.25 -36.55
CA GLN A 226 28.89 20.06 -36.77
C GLN A 226 29.18 19.08 -37.90
N LEU A 227 28.39 18.01 -38.02
CA LEU A 227 28.52 17.05 -39.10
C LEU A 227 28.21 17.70 -40.45
N ASP A 228 27.13 18.48 -40.54
CA ASP A 228 26.76 19.23 -41.74
C ASP A 228 27.88 20.21 -42.15
N ASP A 229 28.45 20.93 -41.19
CA ASP A 229 29.52 21.89 -41.46
C ASP A 229 30.82 21.21 -41.91
N LEU A 230 31.16 20.06 -41.32
CA LEU A 230 32.29 19.23 -41.74
C LEU A 230 32.06 18.65 -43.15
N GLN A 231 30.86 18.18 -43.45
CA GLN A 231 30.51 17.70 -44.79
C GLN A 231 30.67 18.82 -45.83
N ARG A 232 30.13 20.02 -45.56
CA ARG A 232 30.31 21.17 -46.45
C ARG A 232 31.76 21.62 -46.58
N ALA A 233 32.57 21.50 -45.53
CA ALA A 233 33.99 21.81 -45.59
C ALA A 233 34.72 20.79 -46.47
N HIS A 234 34.43 19.50 -46.31
CA HIS A 234 35.02 18.43 -47.10
C HIS A 234 34.63 18.51 -48.57
N GLU A 235 33.36 18.81 -48.88
CA GLU A 235 32.90 19.02 -50.25
C GLU A 235 33.61 20.20 -50.93
N ARG A 236 33.85 21.29 -50.19
CA ARG A 236 34.62 22.44 -50.69
C ARG A 236 36.07 22.06 -50.97
N GLU A 237 36.73 21.35 -50.04
CA GLU A 237 38.10 20.88 -50.22
C GLU A 237 38.23 19.94 -51.43
N LEU A 238 37.27 19.02 -51.61
CA LEU A 238 37.23 18.14 -52.79
C LEU A 238 37.04 18.93 -54.09
N ALA A 239 36.19 19.97 -54.08
CA ALA A 239 36.01 20.84 -55.24
C ALA A 239 37.29 21.62 -55.57
N GLU A 240 37.94 22.22 -54.56
CA GLU A 240 39.20 22.95 -54.73
C GLU A 240 40.33 22.03 -55.22
N ALA A 241 40.45 20.82 -54.66
CA ALA A 241 41.43 19.83 -55.09
C ALA A 241 41.18 19.38 -56.53
N ARG A 242 39.92 19.22 -56.94
CA ARG A 242 39.53 18.88 -58.31
C ARG A 242 39.90 20.00 -59.28
N ASP A 243 39.54 21.24 -58.97
CA ASP A 243 39.83 22.40 -59.82
C ASP A 243 41.35 22.59 -59.97
N GLY A 244 42.10 22.45 -58.87
CA GLY A 244 43.56 22.51 -58.90
C GLY A 244 44.20 21.37 -59.72
N ALA A 245 43.65 20.15 -59.66
CA ALA A 245 44.11 19.04 -60.49
C ALA A 245 43.81 19.26 -61.98
N GLU A 246 42.66 19.86 -62.30
CA GLU A 246 42.28 20.22 -63.67
C GLU A 246 43.22 21.30 -64.23
N GLU A 247 43.53 22.33 -63.44
CA GLU A 247 44.52 23.36 -63.81
C GLU A 247 45.92 22.75 -64.03
N GLN A 248 46.36 21.82 -63.18
CA GLN A 248 47.63 21.12 -63.38
C GLN A 248 47.64 20.28 -64.66
N LEU A 249 46.54 19.61 -64.99
CA LEU A 249 46.41 18.85 -66.23
C LEU A 249 46.47 19.76 -67.47
N ASP A 250 45.81 20.91 -67.45
CA ASP A 250 45.85 21.87 -68.56
C ASP A 250 47.22 22.55 -68.71
N ASN A 251 47.89 22.87 -67.60
CA ASN A 251 49.28 23.32 -67.61
C ASN A 251 50.21 22.24 -68.18
N ALA A 252 50.05 20.98 -67.78
CA ALA A 252 50.83 19.86 -68.32
C ALA A 252 50.58 19.64 -69.81
N ARG A 253 49.33 19.75 -70.28
CA ARG A 253 48.99 19.70 -71.72
C ARG A 253 49.66 20.84 -72.49
N THR A 254 49.64 22.05 -71.94
CA THR A 254 50.27 23.23 -72.55
C THR A 254 51.79 23.05 -72.66
N LEU A 255 52.43 22.58 -71.59
CA LEU A 255 53.87 22.28 -71.58
C LEU A 255 54.21 21.15 -72.57
N ALA A 256 53.42 20.07 -72.60
CA ALA A 256 53.61 18.98 -73.55
C ALA A 256 53.49 19.46 -75.00
N THR A 257 52.57 20.39 -75.27
CA THR A 257 52.38 20.99 -76.61
C THR A 257 53.59 21.83 -77.01
N ARG A 258 54.06 22.72 -76.12
CA ARG A 258 55.28 23.51 -76.34
C ARG A 258 56.52 22.64 -76.52
N ALA A 259 56.65 21.57 -75.73
CA ALA A 259 57.74 20.62 -75.89
C ALA A 259 57.68 19.92 -77.25
N ALA A 260 56.49 19.48 -77.68
CA ALA A 260 56.30 18.88 -79.00
C ALA A 260 56.63 19.86 -80.14
N GLU A 261 56.24 21.12 -80.03
CA GLU A 261 56.62 22.18 -80.98
C GLU A 261 58.14 22.41 -81.00
N GLY A 262 58.78 22.48 -79.82
CA GLY A 262 60.23 22.59 -79.70
C GLY A 262 60.97 21.41 -80.33
N TYR A 263 60.50 20.17 -80.09
CA TYR A 263 61.05 18.96 -80.71
C TYR A 263 60.89 18.98 -82.24
N ARG A 264 59.74 19.42 -82.77
CA ARG A 264 59.56 19.59 -84.22
C ARG A 264 60.50 20.64 -84.79
N GLY A 265 60.70 21.75 -84.09
CA GLY A 265 61.65 22.79 -84.47
C GLY A 265 63.07 22.25 -84.56
N GLN A 266 63.53 21.53 -83.53
CA GLN A 266 64.84 20.88 -83.53
C GLN A 266 64.99 19.83 -84.64
N GLN A 267 63.95 19.05 -84.93
CA GLN A 267 63.96 18.12 -86.06
C GLN A 267 64.10 18.84 -87.40
N ALA A 268 63.35 19.93 -87.61
CA ALA A 268 63.46 20.73 -88.83
C ALA A 268 64.85 21.37 -88.98
N GLU A 269 65.45 21.86 -87.89
CA GLU A 269 66.84 22.37 -87.91
C GLU A 269 67.85 21.27 -88.23
N LEU A 270 67.70 20.08 -87.65
CA LEU A 270 68.55 18.92 -87.96
C LEU A 270 68.41 18.48 -89.42
N GLU A 271 67.20 18.49 -89.96
CA GLU A 271 66.94 18.20 -91.38
C GLU A 271 67.58 19.26 -92.29
N ALA A 272 67.40 20.55 -91.98
CA ALA A 272 68.02 21.65 -92.74
C ALA A 272 69.56 21.60 -92.66
N ALA A 273 70.12 21.30 -91.49
CA ALA A 273 71.57 21.10 -91.33
C ALA A 273 72.06 19.90 -92.15
N ARG A 274 71.29 18.81 -92.20
CA ARG A 274 71.60 17.63 -93.01
C ARG A 274 71.56 17.93 -94.51
N GLU A 275 70.59 18.73 -94.97
CA GLU A 275 70.53 19.22 -96.35
C GLU A 275 71.70 20.15 -96.69
N SER A 276 72.09 21.06 -95.77
CA SER A 276 73.27 21.91 -95.92
C SER A 276 74.56 21.10 -96.03
N ILE A 277 74.72 20.06 -95.19
CA ILE A 277 75.83 19.13 -95.29
C ILE A 277 75.79 18.37 -96.63
N GLY A 278 74.60 17.97 -97.10
CA GLY A 278 74.41 17.32 -98.40
C GLY A 278 74.84 18.20 -99.57
N THR A 279 74.42 19.47 -99.59
CA THR A 279 74.79 20.45 -100.61
C THR A 279 76.29 20.77 -100.57
N LEU A 280 76.87 20.97 -99.39
CA LEU A 280 78.32 21.15 -99.22
C LEU A 280 79.09 19.93 -99.71
N ARG A 281 78.65 18.72 -99.37
CA ARG A 281 79.29 17.47 -99.82
C ARG A 281 79.24 17.33 -101.34
N THR A 282 78.13 17.73 -101.95
CA THR A 282 77.97 17.73 -103.42
C THR A 282 78.88 18.78 -104.06
N ALA A 283 78.95 20.00 -103.51
CA ALA A 283 79.83 21.06 -103.98
C ALA A 283 81.32 20.67 -103.87
N VAL A 284 81.73 20.05 -102.76
CA VAL A 284 83.09 19.51 -102.58
C VAL A 284 83.39 18.42 -103.60
N LEU A 285 82.45 17.50 -103.86
CA LEU A 285 82.60 16.47 -104.90
C LEU A 285 82.74 17.10 -106.29
N VAL A 286 81.92 18.10 -106.64
CA VAL A 286 81.99 18.80 -107.93
C VAL A 286 83.32 19.55 -108.07
N LEU A 287 83.78 20.26 -107.02
CA LEU A 287 85.08 20.92 -107.01
C LEU A 287 86.24 19.93 -107.13
N ALA A 288 86.17 18.79 -106.44
CA ALA A 288 87.18 17.73 -106.55
C ALA A 288 87.22 17.13 -107.97
N ILE A 289 86.07 16.91 -108.60
CA ILE A 289 85.98 16.45 -110.00
C ILE A 289 86.52 17.52 -110.96
N ALA A 290 86.13 18.79 -110.79
CA ALA A 290 86.64 19.89 -111.61
C ALA A 290 88.16 20.06 -111.48
N ALA A 291 88.69 19.94 -110.26
CA ALA A 291 90.13 19.94 -110.00
C ALA A 291 90.83 18.73 -110.64
N ALA A 292 90.25 17.54 -110.56
CA ALA A 292 90.78 16.35 -111.22
C ALA A 292 90.80 16.49 -112.75
N ILE A 293 89.75 17.08 -113.34
CA ILE A 293 89.70 17.41 -114.77
C ILE A 293 90.76 18.45 -115.13
N LEU A 294 90.94 19.49 -114.29
CA LEU A 294 91.96 20.52 -114.51
C LEU A 294 93.38 19.94 -114.45
N VAL A 295 93.66 19.05 -113.49
CA VAL A 295 94.93 18.33 -113.39
C VAL A 295 95.14 17.43 -114.61
N ALA A 296 94.11 16.73 -115.07
CA ALA A 296 94.18 15.93 -116.30
C ALA A 296 94.42 16.80 -117.55
N TYR A 297 93.86 18.01 -117.61
CA TYR A 297 94.05 18.95 -118.71
C TYR A 297 95.47 19.55 -118.73
N ILE A 298 96.03 19.84 -117.55
CA ILE A 298 97.40 20.35 -117.39
C ILE A 298 98.45 19.29 -117.77
N TRP A 299 98.15 18.00 -117.63
CA TRP A 299 99.02 16.89 -118.05
C TRP A 299 98.93 16.53 -119.54
N ALA A 300 97.96 17.10 -120.28
CA ALA A 300 97.74 16.80 -121.70
C ALA A 300 98.37 17.84 -122.66
N PHE A 301 99.12 18.81 -122.13
CA PHE A 301 99.93 19.81 -122.85
C PHE A 301 101.40 19.66 -122.46
#